data_AF-A0A8T1K5B4-F1
#
_entry.id   AF-A0A8T1K5B4-F1
#
_cell.length_a   1.000
_cell.length_b   1.000
_cell.length_c   1.000
_cell.angle_alpha   90.00
_cell.angle_beta   90.00
_cell.angle_gamma   90.00
#
_symmetry.space_group_name_H-M   'P 1'
#
loop_
_entity.id
_entity.type
_entity.pdbx_description
1 polymer ?
#
loop_
_entity_poly.entity_id
_entity_poly.type
_entity_poly.pdbx_seq_one_letter_code
_entity_poly.pdbx_strand_id
1 'polypeptide(L)'
;MEFFSEQGIHVLDWPARSPDLNPIENLWSIMSRRVYANGKQYSSVTELTAALYEAWDSTGEALLVSLVESMPRRCKEIIKEHGNKTHY
;
A
#
# COMPACT_ATOMS: atom_id res chain seq x y z
N MET A 1 -23.07 2.26 -0.37
CA MET A 1 -22.85 2.39 -1.83
C MET A 1 -23.48 3.66 -2.39
N GLU A 2 -24.60 4.12 -1.83
CA GLU A 2 -25.26 5.38 -2.22
C GLU A 2 -24.29 6.57 -2.24
N PHE A 3 -23.54 6.80 -1.14
CA PHE A 3 -22.49 7.84 -1.11
C PHE A 3 -21.50 7.76 -2.28
N PHE A 4 -20.90 6.60 -2.55
CA PHE A 4 -19.93 6.45 -3.65
C PHE A 4 -20.56 6.71 -5.02
N SER A 5 -21.79 6.23 -5.22
CA SER A 5 -22.54 6.47 -6.45
C SER A 5 -22.88 7.95 -6.63
N GLU A 6 -23.30 8.64 -5.57
CA GLU A 6 -23.58 10.08 -5.58
C GLU A 6 -22.34 10.92 -5.88
N GLN A 7 -21.16 10.46 -5.43
CA GLN A 7 -19.87 11.10 -5.75
C GLN A 7 -19.29 10.66 -7.11
N GLY A 8 -19.98 9.81 -7.88
CA GLY A 8 -19.49 9.30 -9.16
C GLY A 8 -18.28 8.37 -9.05
N ILE A 9 -18.05 7.78 -7.87
CA ILE A 9 -16.93 6.88 -7.59
C ILE A 9 -17.35 5.45 -7.91
N HIS A 10 -16.63 4.81 -8.84
CA HIS A 10 -16.77 3.38 -9.09
C HIS A 10 -15.92 2.57 -8.11
N VAL A 11 -16.58 1.81 -7.23
CA VAL A 11 -15.90 0.92 -6.29
C VAL A 11 -15.53 -0.38 -7.01
N LEU A 12 -14.26 -0.77 -6.91
CA LEU A 12 -13.77 -2.03 -7.47
C LEU A 12 -14.28 -3.23 -6.69
N ASP A 13 -14.67 -4.29 -7.40
CA ASP A 13 -14.93 -5.60 -6.79
C ASP A 13 -13.62 -6.17 -6.24
N TRP A 14 -13.56 -6.34 -4.93
CA TRP A 14 -12.33 -6.75 -4.23
C TRP A 14 -12.49 -8.12 -3.56
N PRO A 15 -11.60 -9.09 -3.83
CA PRO A 15 -11.66 -10.39 -3.17
C PRO A 15 -11.29 -10.28 -1.68
N ALA A 16 -12.02 -11.01 -0.84
CA ALA A 16 -11.73 -11.08 0.58
C ALA A 16 -10.31 -11.66 0.83
N ARG A 17 -9.67 -11.24 1.93
CA ARG A 17 -8.36 -11.75 2.40
C ARG A 17 -7.23 -11.68 1.34
N SER A 18 -7.25 -10.67 0.47
CA SER A 18 -6.24 -10.48 -0.58
C SER A 18 -5.40 -9.22 -0.35
N PRO A 19 -4.60 -9.14 0.73
CA PRO A 19 -3.71 -8.01 0.96
C PRO A 19 -2.57 -7.96 -0.07
N ASP A 20 -2.19 -9.10 -0.62
CA ASP A 20 -1.17 -9.24 -1.68
C ASP A 20 -1.57 -8.55 -3.00
N LEU A 21 -2.88 -8.38 -3.24
CA LEU A 21 -3.38 -7.53 -4.32
C LEU A 21 -3.30 -6.04 -4.02
N ASN A 22 -3.22 -5.61 -2.76
CA ASN A 22 -3.32 -4.20 -2.41
C ASN A 22 -1.94 -3.53 -2.40
N PRO A 23 -1.60 -2.67 -3.38
CA PRO A 23 -0.25 -2.09 -3.46
C PRO A 23 0.10 -1.19 -2.26
N ILE A 24 -0.91 -0.71 -1.51
CA ILE A 24 -0.67 0.10 -0.31
C ILE A 24 0.10 -0.66 0.77
N GLU A 25 -0.02 -2.00 0.82
CA GLU A 25 0.70 -2.81 1.80
C GLU A 25 2.23 -2.72 1.58
N ASN A 26 2.66 -2.68 0.31
CA ASN A 26 4.07 -2.47 0.00
C ASN A 26 4.51 -1.04 0.30
N LEU A 27 3.65 -0.04 0.10
CA LEU A 27 3.94 1.33 0.49
C LEU A 27 4.12 1.46 2.01
N TRP A 28 3.24 0.86 2.81
CA TRP A 28 3.39 0.82 4.27
C TRP A 28 4.68 0.13 4.70
N SER A 29 5.05 -0.96 4.04
CA SER A 29 6.32 -1.65 4.26
C SER A 29 7.54 -0.77 3.92
N ILE A 30 7.46 0.07 2.89
CA ILE A 30 8.55 1.01 2.54
C ILE A 30 8.62 2.16 3.54
N MET A 31 7.49 2.77 3.88
CA MET A 31 7.43 3.87 4.84
C MET A 31 7.91 3.44 6.22
N SER A 32 7.45 2.29 6.73
CA SER A 32 7.90 1.76 8.01
C SER A 32 9.42 1.52 8.05
N ARG A 33 10.02 0.97 6.98
CA ARG A 33 11.48 0.83 6.88
C ARG A 33 12.23 2.16 6.96
N ARG A 34 11.68 3.24 6.40
CA ARG A 34 12.26 4.58 6.49
C ARG A 34 12.12 5.18 7.88
N VAL A 35 10.92 5.09 8.47
CA VAL A 35 10.63 5.60 9.81
C VAL A 35 11.53 4.97 10.87
N TYR A 36 11.77 3.66 10.79
CA TYR A 36 12.58 2.91 11.76
C TYR A 36 14.02 2.63 11.28
N ALA A 37 14.47 3.33 10.25
CA ALA A 37 15.83 3.18 9.71
C ALA A 37 16.89 3.34 10.81
N ASN A 38 17.97 2.57 10.73
CA ASN A 38 19.07 2.59 11.71
C ASN A 38 18.63 2.32 13.16
N GLY A 39 17.51 1.62 13.36
CA GLY A 39 17.01 1.27 14.69
C GLY A 39 16.35 2.42 15.45
N LYS A 40 16.05 3.55 14.78
CA LYS A 40 15.41 4.72 15.38
C LYS A 40 14.15 4.33 16.17
N GLN A 41 14.05 4.81 17.41
CA GLN A 41 12.87 4.64 18.27
C GLN A 41 12.25 6.00 18.56
N TYR A 42 10.97 6.01 18.91
CA TYR A 42 10.20 7.22 19.19
C TYR A 42 9.62 7.16 20.60
N SER A 43 9.66 8.29 21.32
CA SER A 43 9.20 8.37 22.70
C SER A 43 7.80 8.97 22.84
N SER A 44 7.27 9.54 21.75
CA SER A 44 5.94 10.13 21.71
C SER A 44 5.25 9.93 20.36
N VAL A 45 3.92 10.02 20.38
CA VAL A 45 3.08 10.01 19.17
C VAL A 45 3.46 11.19 18.25
N THR A 46 3.78 12.36 18.81
CA THR A 46 4.15 13.55 18.04
C THR A 46 5.42 13.33 17.23
N GLU A 47 6.46 12.75 17.83
CA GLU A 47 7.72 12.45 17.13
C GLU A 47 7.51 11.40 16.03
N LEU A 48 6.76 10.33 16.33
CA LEU A 48 6.44 9.30 15.34
C LEU A 48 5.62 9.86 14.18
N THR A 49 4.65 10.74 14.48
CA THR A 49 3.82 11.41 13.47
C THR A 49 4.66 12.28 12.55
N ALA A 50 5.57 13.08 13.11
CA ALA A 50 6.49 13.90 12.30
C ALA A 50 7.35 13.04 11.37
N ALA A 51 7.88 11.91 11.86
CA ALA A 51 8.66 10.99 11.04
C ALA A 51 7.83 10.29 9.96
N LEU A 52 6.55 9.99 10.21
CA LEU A 52 5.64 9.45 9.20
C LEU A 52 5.42 10.44 8.05
N TYR A 53 5.23 11.73 8.36
CA TYR A 53 5.13 12.77 7.34
C TYR A 53 6.43 12.92 6.54
N GLU A 54 7.60 12.92 7.19
CA GLU A 54 8.90 12.95 6.50
C GLU A 54 9.10 11.73 5.59
N ALA A 55 8.71 10.54 6.05
CA ALA A 55 8.78 9.31 5.26
C ALA A 55 7.80 9.34 4.06
N TRP A 56 6.64 9.98 4.23
CA TRP A 56 5.67 10.20 3.16
C TRP A 56 6.20 11.20 2.14
N ASP A 57 6.69 12.36 2.56
CA ASP A 57 7.18 13.43 1.69
C ASP A 57 8.42 12.99 0.87
N SER A 58 9.21 12.07 1.42
CA SER A 58 10.32 11.41 0.69
C SER A 58 9.87 10.28 -0.26
N THR A 59 8.59 9.93 -0.28
CA THR A 59 8.02 8.98 -1.24
C THR A 59 7.81 9.67 -2.59
N GLY A 60 8.76 9.45 -3.49
CA GLY A 60 8.67 9.96 -4.86
C GLY A 60 7.50 9.36 -5.64
N GLU A 61 6.92 10.16 -6.52
CA GLU A 61 5.82 9.78 -7.41
C GLU A 61 6.14 8.53 -8.25
N ALA A 62 7.37 8.41 -8.75
CA ALA A 62 7.81 7.26 -9.53
C ALA A 62 7.64 5.92 -8.78
N LEU A 63 7.84 5.92 -7.46
CA LEU A 63 7.61 4.73 -6.64
C LEU A 63 6.11 4.40 -6.59
N LEU A 64 5.25 5.39 -6.35
CA LEU A 64 3.79 5.21 -6.31
C LEU A 64 3.26 4.67 -7.64
N VAL A 65 3.71 5.25 -8.76
CA VAL A 65 3.37 4.78 -10.11
C VAL A 65 3.79 3.33 -10.30
N SER A 66 5.03 2.96 -9.93
CA SER A 66 5.52 1.59 -10.08
C SER A 66 4.71 0.55 -9.28
N LEU A 67 4.18 0.95 -8.11
CA LEU A 67 3.33 0.09 -7.29
C LEU A 67 1.98 -0.15 -7.97
N VAL A 68 1.36 0.89 -8.53
CA VAL A 68 0.11 0.76 -9.29
C VAL A 68 0.32 -0.06 -10.56
N GLU A 69 1.40 0.19 -11.31
CA GLU A 69 1.76 -0.55 -12.52
C GLU A 69 2.08 -2.03 -12.27
N SER A 70 2.27 -2.44 -11.01
CA SER A 70 2.44 -3.85 -10.64
C SER A 70 1.14 -4.65 -10.66
N MET A 71 -0.03 -4.01 -10.61
CA MET A 71 -1.33 -4.68 -10.48
C MET A 71 -1.60 -5.75 -11.56
N PRO A 72 -1.34 -5.51 -12.86
CA PRO A 72 -1.54 -6.54 -13.87
C PRO A 72 -0.70 -7.81 -13.63
N ARG A 73 0.50 -7.69 -13.03
CA ARG A 73 1.32 -8.85 -12.67
C ARG A 73 0.75 -9.59 -11.47
N ARG A 74 0.30 -8.88 -10.43
CA ARG A 74 -0.34 -9.47 -9.25
C ARG A 74 -1.59 -10.28 -9.62
N CYS A 75 -2.46 -9.71 -10.46
CA CYS A 75 -3.66 -10.40 -10.93
C CYS A 75 -3.33 -11.67 -11.72
N LYS A 76 -2.33 -11.62 -12.61
CA LYS A 76 -1.87 -12.80 -13.36
C LYS A 76 -1.35 -13.89 -12.42
N GLU A 77 -0.65 -13.51 -11.36
CA GLU A 77 -0.12 -14.46 -10.39
C GLU A 77 -1.23 -15.10 -9.56
N ILE A 78 -2.21 -14.34 -9.07
CA ILE A 78 -3.36 -14.93 -8.36
C ILE A 78 -4.12 -15.93 -9.22
N ILE A 79 -4.30 -15.62 -10.51
CA ILE A 79 -4.95 -16.54 -11.45
C ILE A 79 -4.12 -17.83 -11.57
N LYS A 80 -2.80 -17.71 -11.70
CA LYS A 80 -1.87 -18.85 -11.77
C LYS A 80 -1.88 -19.68 -10.48
N GLU A 81 -1.94 -19.02 -9.32
CA GLU A 81 -1.98 -19.67 -8.01
C GLU A 81 -3.39 -20.14 -7.61
N HIS A 82 -4.37 -20.05 -8.53
CA HIS A 82 -5.76 -20.47 -8.32
C HIS A 82 -6.42 -19.81 -7.08
N GLY A 83 -6.14 -18.53 -6.83
CA GLY A 83 -6.65 -17.80 -5.68
C GLY A 83 -5.86 -17.99 -4.39
N ASN A 84 -4.76 -18.76 -4.41
CA ASN A 84 -3.84 -18.86 -3.28
C ASN A 84 -2.92 -17.64 -3.19
N LYS A 85 -2.24 -17.54 -2.03
CA LYS A 85 -1.32 -16.47 -1.70
C LYS A 85 -0.19 -16.33 -2.74
N THR A 86 0.09 -15.08 -3.14
CA THR A 86 1.22 -14.74 -4.01
C THR A 86 2.47 -14.32 -3.22
N HIS A 87 3.56 -14.01 -3.92
CA HIS A 87 4.78 -13.49 -3.29
C HIS A 87 4.71 -12.02 -2.86
N TYR A 88 3.61 -11.32 -3.18
CA TYR A 88 3.41 -9.91 -2.89
C TYR A 88 2.97 -9.62 -1.45
#